data_AF-A0A926YQQ8-F1
#
_entry.id   AF-A0A926YQQ8-F1
#
_cell.length_a   1.000
_cell.length_b   1.000
_cell.length_c   1.000
_cell.angle_alpha   90.00
_cell.angle_beta   90.00
_cell.angle_gamma   90.00
#
_symmetry.space_group_name_H-M   'P 1'
#
loop_
_entity.id
_entity.type
_entity.pdbx_description
1 polymer ?
#
loop_
_entity_poly.entity_id
_entity_poly.type
_entity_poly.pdbx_seq_one_letter_code
_entity_poly.pdbx_strand_id
1 'polypeptide(L)'
;MVAAWWIWRSAEAQRSAAKPSSLNAILPLPILLLLPSVFPIAKETLFAVSLFPYLGFLWFLTRSGQTPRLALIGFYALLVFVAITIPAGLYAKTAYGANLADVDWLHGGAESFLTLSNILVVLGFRQAILDRQLSPMLEP
;
A
#
# COMPACT_ATOMS: atom_id res chain seq x y z
N MET A 1 -23.54 -13.43 31.09
CA MET A 1 -22.51 -13.15 32.13
C MET A 1 -21.09 -12.98 31.56
N VAL A 2 -20.74 -13.55 30.39
CA VAL A 2 -19.41 -13.37 29.77
C VAL A 2 -19.22 -12.01 29.07
N ALA A 3 -20.27 -11.43 28.47
CA ALA A 3 -20.19 -10.13 27.80
C ALA A 3 -19.91 -8.95 28.75
N ALA A 4 -20.48 -8.98 29.97
CA ALA A 4 -20.23 -7.97 31.00
C ALA A 4 -18.79 -8.02 31.54
N TRP A 5 -18.17 -9.22 31.59
CA TRP A 5 -16.77 -9.39 31.98
C TRP A 5 -15.80 -8.80 30.96
N TRP A 6 -16.14 -8.90 29.66
CA TRP A 6 -15.31 -8.34 28.59
C TRP A 6 -15.39 -6.80 28.53
N ILE A 7 -16.57 -6.23 28.81
CA ILE A 7 -16.78 -4.77 28.88
C ILE A 7 -16.14 -4.16 30.14
N TRP A 8 -16.18 -4.85 31.28
CA TRP A 8 -15.50 -4.42 32.50
C TRP A 8 -13.97 -4.45 32.34
N ARG A 9 -13.41 -5.57 31.85
CA ARG A 9 -11.96 -5.70 31.59
C ARG A 9 -11.41 -4.67 30.60
N SER A 10 -12.23 -4.21 29.64
CA SER A 10 -11.84 -3.14 28.71
C SER A 10 -11.89 -1.74 29.35
N ALA A 11 -12.70 -1.53 30.40
CA ALA A 11 -12.75 -0.30 31.17
C ALA A 11 -11.58 -0.15 32.18
N GLU A 12 -11.16 -1.23 32.84
CA GLU A 12 -9.96 -1.19 33.72
C GLU A 12 -8.66 -0.92 32.94
N ALA A 13 -8.55 -1.42 31.71
CA ALA A 13 -7.38 -1.22 30.85
C ALA A 13 -7.15 0.26 30.51
N GLN A 14 -8.22 1.07 30.41
CA GLN A 14 -8.10 2.51 30.19
C GLN A 14 -7.92 3.33 31.48
N ARG A 15 -8.33 2.80 32.64
CA ARG A 15 -8.17 3.50 33.94
C ARG A 15 -6.76 3.46 34.52
N SER A 16 -5.89 2.59 34.01
CA SER A 16 -4.50 2.46 34.51
C SER A 16 -3.47 3.27 33.71
N ALA A 17 -3.90 4.01 32.68
CA ALA A 17 -3.04 4.81 31.80
C ALA A 17 -2.84 6.26 32.27
N ALA A 18 -2.84 6.51 33.58
CA ALA A 18 -2.61 7.85 34.14
C ALA A 18 -1.70 7.79 35.38
N LYS A 19 -0.40 7.54 35.16
CA LYS A 19 0.67 7.98 36.06
C LYS A 19 1.99 8.08 35.29
N PRO A 20 2.59 9.27 35.09
CA PRO A 20 3.91 9.39 34.48
C PRO A 20 4.96 8.97 35.51
N SER A 21 5.24 7.67 35.56
CA SER A 21 6.22 7.09 36.48
C SER A 21 7.54 6.83 35.75
N SER A 22 8.40 7.86 35.70
CA SER A 22 9.86 7.80 35.83
C SER A 22 10.65 6.60 35.24
N LEU A 23 10.28 6.05 34.09
CA LEU A 23 11.01 4.97 33.40
C LEU A 23 11.61 5.40 32.04
N ASN A 24 11.84 6.70 31.85
CA ASN A 24 12.59 7.22 30.70
C ASN A 24 14.11 7.32 30.96
N ALA A 25 14.62 6.75 32.06
CA ALA A 25 15.94 7.07 32.58
C ALA A 25 17.06 6.04 32.29
N ILE A 26 16.85 4.99 31.49
CA ILE A 26 17.90 3.97 31.23
C ILE A 26 17.96 3.50 29.76
N LEU A 27 17.45 4.30 28.81
CA LEU A 27 17.70 4.07 27.39
C LEU A 27 18.69 5.15 26.91
N PRO A 28 19.85 4.78 26.34
CA PRO A 28 20.79 5.77 25.84
C PRO A 28 20.10 6.58 24.72
N LEU A 29 20.34 7.90 24.71
CA LEU A 29 19.75 8.86 23.76
C LEU A 29 19.71 8.40 22.29
N PRO A 30 20.71 7.66 21.75
CA PRO A 30 20.65 7.12 20.40
C PRO A 30 19.51 6.12 20.18
N ILE A 31 19.20 5.28 21.17
CA ILE A 31 18.14 4.26 21.08
C ILE A 31 16.77 4.91 21.17
N LEU A 32 16.62 6.00 21.93
CA LEU A 32 15.39 6.78 21.98
C LEU A 32 15.03 7.39 20.60
N LEU A 33 16.05 7.81 19.82
CA LEU A 33 15.86 8.34 18.46
C LEU A 33 15.48 7.27 17.42
N LEU A 34 15.76 6.00 17.70
CA LEU A 34 15.38 4.86 16.86
C LEU A 34 13.96 4.36 17.13
N LEU A 35 13.31 4.83 18.20
CA LEU A 35 11.94 4.45 18.49
C LEU A 35 10.96 5.15 17.53
N PRO A 36 10.08 4.40 16.85
CA PRO A 36 9.10 4.96 15.91
C PRO A 36 8.10 5.94 16.58
N SER A 37 8.03 5.93 17.91
CA SER A 37 7.24 6.86 18.72
C SER A 37 7.84 8.27 18.83
N VAL A 38 9.14 8.46 18.53
CA VAL A 38 9.81 9.77 18.58
C VAL A 38 9.81 10.47 17.22
N PHE A 39 9.84 9.69 16.14
CA PHE A 39 9.65 10.17 14.76
C PHE A 39 8.43 9.48 14.14
N PRO A 40 7.20 9.90 14.47
CA PRO A 40 6.02 9.34 13.82
C PRO A 40 5.99 9.79 12.36
N ILE A 41 6.59 8.99 11.48
CA ILE A 41 6.44 9.18 10.04
C ILE A 41 5.02 8.72 9.69
N ALA A 42 4.18 9.66 9.28
CA ALA A 42 2.82 9.37 8.88
C ALA A 42 2.81 8.42 7.67
N LYS A 43 1.89 7.46 7.65
CA LYS A 43 1.72 6.47 6.55
C LYS A 43 1.49 7.17 5.21
N GLU A 44 0.78 8.29 5.22
CA GLU A 44 0.52 9.13 4.06
C GLU A 44 1.80 9.75 3.51
N THR A 45 2.70 10.17 4.39
CA THR A 45 4.02 10.71 4.03
C THR A 45 4.89 9.61 3.40
N LEU A 46 4.93 8.42 3.99
CA LEU A 46 5.66 7.29 3.42
C LEU A 46 5.13 6.92 2.02
N PHE A 47 3.80 6.90 1.86
CA PHE A 47 3.16 6.65 0.58
C PHE A 47 3.50 7.72 -0.46
N ALA A 48 3.35 9.00 -0.13
CA ALA A 48 3.67 10.10 -1.04
C ALA A 48 5.15 10.10 -1.46
N VAL A 49 6.06 9.85 -0.51
CA VAL A 49 7.49 9.72 -0.80
C VAL A 49 7.78 8.52 -1.70
N SER A 50 7.08 7.39 -1.52
CA SER A 50 7.23 6.19 -2.36
C SER A 50 6.75 6.36 -3.80
N LEU A 51 5.89 7.36 -4.07
CA LEU A 51 5.42 7.66 -5.41
C LEU A 51 6.55 8.18 -6.31
N PHE A 52 7.52 8.92 -5.75
CA PHE A 52 8.66 9.43 -6.50
C PHE A 52 9.55 8.32 -7.12
N PRO A 53 10.09 7.35 -6.36
CA PRO A 53 10.87 6.26 -6.95
C PRO A 53 10.03 5.40 -7.90
N TYR A 54 8.72 5.27 -7.65
CA TYR A 54 7.82 4.56 -8.56
C TYR A 54 7.67 5.25 -9.92
N LEU A 55 7.54 6.58 -9.95
CA LEU A 55 7.53 7.34 -11.20
C LEU A 55 8.87 7.22 -11.95
N GLY A 56 9.99 7.24 -11.22
CA GLY A 56 11.32 6.98 -11.80
C GLY A 56 11.42 5.60 -12.43
N PHE A 57 10.87 4.58 -11.76
CA PHE A 57 10.75 3.22 -12.28
C PHE A 57 9.91 3.16 -13.57
N LEU A 58 8.73 3.79 -13.60
CA LEU A 58 7.88 3.86 -14.79
C LEU A 58 8.57 4.57 -15.96
N TRP A 59 9.23 5.69 -15.68
CA TRP A 59 10.00 6.43 -16.68
C TRP A 59 11.12 5.54 -17.26
N PHE A 60 11.84 4.82 -16.41
CA PHE A 60 12.90 3.90 -16.84
C PHE A 60 12.36 2.77 -17.72
N LEU A 61 11.28 2.09 -17.30
CA LEU A 61 10.67 1.03 -18.10
C LEU A 61 10.22 1.53 -19.48
N THR A 62 9.57 2.70 -19.51
CA THR A 62 9.08 3.32 -20.73
C THR A 62 10.22 3.76 -21.64
N ARG A 63 11.30 4.32 -21.08
CA ARG A 63 12.45 4.76 -21.86
C ARG A 63 13.29 3.59 -22.38
N SER A 64 13.36 2.49 -21.64
CA SER A 64 14.14 1.30 -22.02
C SER A 64 13.64 0.64 -23.30
N GLY A 65 12.34 0.73 -23.60
CA GLY A 65 11.70 0.05 -24.74
C GLY A 65 11.72 -1.49 -24.68
N GLN A 66 12.31 -2.08 -23.63
CA GLN A 66 12.48 -3.54 -23.48
C GLN A 66 11.33 -4.21 -22.72
N THR A 67 10.45 -3.41 -22.11
CA THR A 67 9.34 -3.94 -21.32
C THR A 67 8.19 -4.36 -22.23
N PRO A 68 7.59 -5.54 -22.03
CA PRO A 68 6.42 -5.96 -22.78
C PRO A 68 5.28 -4.95 -22.61
N ARG A 69 4.63 -4.55 -23.71
CA ARG A 69 3.60 -3.49 -23.69
C ARG A 69 2.48 -3.79 -22.70
N LEU A 70 2.05 -5.05 -22.61
CA LEU A 70 0.99 -5.48 -21.69
C LEU A 70 1.40 -5.32 -20.22
N ALA A 71 2.67 -5.59 -19.89
CA ALA A 71 3.19 -5.39 -18.54
C ALA A 71 3.33 -3.90 -18.20
N LEU A 72 3.79 -3.10 -19.16
CA LEU A 72 3.86 -1.64 -19.02
C LEU A 72 2.47 -1.04 -18.76
N ILE A 73 1.44 -1.49 -19.48
CA ILE A 73 0.04 -1.08 -19.22
C ILE A 73 -0.37 -1.45 -17.79
N GLY A 74 -0.04 -2.66 -17.32
CA GLY A 74 -0.31 -3.07 -15.94
C GLY A 74 0.37 -2.20 -14.89
N PHE A 75 1.59 -1.74 -15.13
CA PHE A 75 2.24 -0.76 -14.25
C PHE A 75 1.56 0.61 -14.31
N TYR A 76 1.26 1.14 -15.50
CA TYR A 76 0.53 2.42 -15.59
C TYR A 76 -0.88 2.36 -14.99
N ALA A 77 -1.56 1.22 -15.07
CA ALA A 77 -2.85 1.01 -14.43
C ALA A 77 -2.74 1.20 -12.91
N LEU A 78 -1.69 0.70 -12.25
CA LEU A 78 -1.45 0.93 -10.83
C LEU A 78 -1.26 2.42 -10.50
N LEU A 79 -0.61 3.20 -11.37
CA LEU A 79 -0.51 4.66 -11.19
C LEU A 79 -1.90 5.33 -11.26
N VAL A 80 -2.72 4.92 -12.24
CA VAL A 80 -4.10 5.40 -12.39
C VAL A 80 -4.95 5.01 -11.17
N PHE A 81 -4.79 3.79 -10.66
CA PHE A 81 -5.45 3.34 -9.45
C PHE A 81 -5.16 4.27 -8.27
N VAL A 82 -3.90 4.63 -8.05
CA VAL A 82 -3.51 5.59 -7.01
C VAL A 82 -4.17 6.95 -7.23
N ALA A 83 -4.15 7.46 -8.46
CA ALA A 83 -4.74 8.76 -8.79
C ALA A 83 -6.26 8.81 -8.53
N ILE A 84 -6.97 7.69 -8.70
CA ILE A 84 -8.43 7.58 -8.48
C ILE A 84 -8.75 7.30 -7.00
N THR A 85 -7.97 6.47 -6.33
CA THR A 85 -8.27 6.03 -4.96
C THR A 85 -8.02 7.10 -3.90
N ILE A 86 -7.10 8.04 -4.13
CA ILE A 86 -6.89 9.20 -3.25
C ILE A 86 -8.16 10.07 -3.15
N PRO A 87 -8.73 10.61 -4.25
CA PRO A 87 -9.96 11.41 -4.18
C PRO A 87 -11.17 10.57 -3.79
N ALA A 88 -11.26 9.31 -4.22
CA ALA A 88 -12.33 8.43 -3.78
C ALA A 88 -12.31 8.20 -2.26
N GLY A 89 -11.13 8.08 -1.65
CA GLY A 89 -10.96 7.93 -0.21
C GLY A 89 -11.37 9.19 0.55
N LEU A 90 -11.03 10.36 0.00
CA LEU A 90 -11.49 11.62 0.53
C LEU A 90 -13.01 11.74 0.44
N TYR A 91 -13.61 11.39 -0.70
CA TYR A 91 -15.05 11.43 -0.90
C TYR A 91 -15.79 10.47 0.04
N ALA A 92 -15.29 9.25 0.22
CA ALA A 92 -15.85 8.27 1.15
C ALA A 92 -15.90 8.84 2.58
N LYS A 93 -14.80 9.46 3.02
CA LYS A 93 -14.71 10.09 4.34
C LYS A 93 -15.66 11.28 4.49
N THR A 94 -15.82 12.10 3.46
CA THR A 94 -16.69 13.29 3.52
C THR A 94 -18.17 12.98 3.35
N ALA A 95 -18.53 12.01 2.50
CA ALA A 95 -19.91 11.71 2.14
C ALA A 95 -20.54 10.65 3.05
N TYR A 96 -19.77 9.65 3.48
CA TYR A 96 -20.26 8.52 4.26
C TYR A 96 -19.71 8.48 5.70
N GLY A 97 -18.76 9.35 6.04
CA GLY A 97 -18.10 9.35 7.36
C GLY A 97 -17.28 8.08 7.63
N ALA A 98 -17.11 7.24 6.61
CA ALA A 98 -16.50 5.92 6.68
C ALA A 98 -15.21 5.90 5.84
N ASN A 99 -14.35 4.92 6.11
CA ASN A 99 -13.14 4.74 5.31
C ASN A 99 -13.50 4.12 3.94
N LEU A 100 -12.60 4.23 2.96
CA LEU A 100 -12.81 3.66 1.62
C LEU A 100 -13.14 2.15 1.68
N ALA A 101 -12.54 1.44 2.64
CA ALA A 101 -12.72 0.01 2.88
C ALA A 101 -14.10 -0.36 3.44
N ASP A 102 -14.82 0.61 4.02
CA ASP A 102 -16.13 0.38 4.64
C ASP A 102 -17.28 0.52 3.63
N VAL A 103 -16.95 0.86 2.38
CA VAL A 103 -17.92 1.06 1.29
C VAL A 103 -17.77 -0.09 0.30
N ASP A 104 -18.64 -1.10 0.39
CA ASP A 104 -18.50 -2.39 -0.30
C ASP A 104 -18.22 -2.29 -1.80
N TRP A 105 -18.94 -1.42 -2.51
CA TRP A 105 -18.76 -1.25 -3.96
C TRP A 105 -17.43 -0.60 -4.31
N LEU A 106 -16.93 0.28 -3.45
CA LEU A 106 -15.70 1.03 -3.65
C LEU A 106 -14.49 0.19 -3.25
N HIS A 107 -14.63 -0.59 -2.18
CA HIS A 107 -13.64 -1.57 -1.75
C HIS A 107 -13.50 -2.69 -2.78
N GLY A 108 -14.58 -3.35 -3.18
CA GLY A 108 -14.55 -4.39 -4.20
C GLY A 108 -14.11 -3.89 -5.58
N GLY A 109 -14.47 -2.65 -5.93
CA GLY A 109 -13.96 -1.97 -7.12
C GLY A 109 -12.44 -1.78 -7.07
N ALA A 110 -11.90 -1.41 -5.90
CA ALA A 110 -10.47 -1.24 -5.74
C ALA A 110 -9.70 -2.57 -5.84
N GLU A 111 -10.21 -3.63 -5.20
CA GLU A 111 -9.58 -4.96 -5.24
C GLU A 111 -9.60 -5.58 -6.64
N SER A 112 -10.73 -5.47 -7.35
CA SER A 112 -10.84 -5.96 -8.73
C SER A 112 -9.92 -5.21 -9.69
N PHE A 113 -9.78 -3.89 -9.54
CA PHE A 113 -8.87 -3.10 -10.35
C PHE A 113 -7.41 -3.50 -10.12
N LEU A 114 -6.99 -3.65 -8.87
CA LEU A 114 -5.63 -4.12 -8.54
C LEU A 114 -5.37 -5.53 -9.08
N THR A 115 -6.37 -6.40 -9.00
CA THR A 115 -6.30 -7.76 -9.54
C THR A 115 -6.07 -7.73 -11.05
N LEU A 116 -6.85 -6.92 -11.78
CA LEU A 116 -6.67 -6.74 -13.23
C LEU A 116 -5.28 -6.18 -13.55
N SER A 117 -4.85 -5.14 -12.83
CA SER A 117 -3.52 -4.53 -12.99
C SER A 117 -2.40 -5.56 -12.87
N ASN A 118 -2.47 -6.42 -11.84
CA ASN A 118 -1.48 -7.46 -11.60
C ASN A 118 -1.52 -8.57 -12.67
N ILE A 119 -2.71 -8.97 -13.11
CA ILE A 119 -2.87 -9.95 -14.20
C ILE A 119 -2.22 -9.42 -15.48
N LEU A 120 -2.40 -8.14 -15.83
CA LEU A 120 -1.76 -7.55 -17.02
C LEU A 120 -0.24 -7.60 -16.94
N VAL A 121 0.33 -7.31 -15.76
CA VAL A 121 1.78 -7.44 -15.51
C VAL A 121 2.26 -8.88 -15.75
N VAL A 122 1.62 -9.85 -15.10
CA VAL A 122 2.00 -11.27 -15.19
C VAL A 122 1.87 -11.79 -16.62
N LEU A 123 0.75 -11.51 -17.29
CA LEU A 123 0.52 -11.94 -18.67
C LEU A 123 1.51 -11.30 -19.64
N GLY A 124 1.84 -10.02 -19.45
CA GLY A 124 2.79 -9.33 -20.31
C GLY A 124 4.20 -9.92 -20.22
N PHE A 125 4.68 -10.24 -19.03
CA PHE A 125 5.97 -10.93 -18.88
C PHE A 125 5.92 -12.39 -19.35
N ARG A 126 4.82 -13.11 -19.09
CA ARG A 126 4.63 -14.48 -19.59
C ARG A 126 4.75 -14.53 -21.11
N GLN A 127 4.10 -13.60 -21.83
CA GLN A 127 4.17 -13.53 -23.29
C GLN A 127 5.61 -13.33 -23.77
N ALA A 128 6.34 -12.35 -23.22
CA ALA A 128 7.72 -12.08 -23.64
C ALA A 128 8.70 -13.23 -23.34
N ILE A 129 8.48 -13.99 -22.27
CA ILE A 129 9.29 -15.18 -21.99
C ILE A 129 9.01 -16.27 -23.03
N LEU A 130 7.74 -16.50 -23.36
CA LEU A 130 7.36 -17.49 -24.38
C LEU A 130 7.91 -17.13 -25.76
N ASP A 131 7.80 -15.86 -26.17
CA ASP A 131 8.33 -15.38 -27.45
C ASP A 131 9.85 -15.62 -27.53
N ARG A 132 10.57 -15.36 -26.43
CA ARG A 132 12.02 -15.58 -26.37
C ARG A 132 12.42 -17.05 -26.35
N GLN A 133 11.58 -17.95 -25.82
CA GLN A 133 11.83 -19.40 -25.84
C GLN A 133 11.54 -20.03 -27.21
N LEU A 134 10.57 -19.49 -27.95
CA LEU A 134 10.20 -19.98 -29.28
C LEU A 134 11.15 -19.48 -30.38
N SER A 135 11.71 -18.27 -30.22
CA SER A 135 12.66 -17.67 -31.17
C SER A 135 13.91 -18.53 -31.49
N PRO A 136 14.62 -19.16 -30.53
CA PRO A 136 15.81 -19.98 -30.83
C PRO A 136 15.50 -21.31 -31.54
N MET A 137 14.23 -21.69 -31.73
CA MET A 137 13.85 -22.91 -32.46
C MET A 137 13.55 -22.67 -33.96
N LEU A 138 13.65 -21.42 -34.42
CA LEU A 138 13.25 -20.98 -35.77
C LEU A 138 14.42 -20.43 -36.61
N GLU A 139 15.66 -20.49 -36.13
CA GLU A 139 16.86 -20.18 -36.92
C GLU A 139 17.43 -21.48 -37.54
N PRO A 140 17.42 -21.64 -38.88
CA PRO A 140 18.00 -22.79 -39.59
C PRO A 140 19.54 -22.78 -39.66
#